data_AF-A0A6V7JUY6-F1
#
_entry.id   AF-A0A6V7JUY6-F1
#
_cell.length_a   1.000
_cell.length_b   1.000
_cell.length_c   1.000
_cell.angle_alpha   90.00
_cell.angle_beta   90.00
_cell.angle_gamma   90.00
#
_symmetry.space_group_name_H-M   'P 1'
#
loop_
_entity.id
_entity.type
_entity.pdbx_description
1 polymer ?
#
loop_
_entity_poly.entity_id
_entity_poly.type
_entity_poly.pdbx_seq_one_letter_code
_entity_poly.pdbx_strand_id
1 'polypeptide(L)'
;QWRKEVLGTMNSTITNFLNLAERKALANRTSWPSADVKATAVMLWPYLITKSIVTNITPVYDGQAAGSLLVDYQNKTSKTKNSEIVLKMDFKEIKQLLIRYYG
;
A
#
# COMPACT_ATOMS: atom_id res chain seq x y z
N GLN A 1 -5.10 -15.03 -0.36
CA GLN A 1 -5.25 -16.17 0.57
C GLN A 1 -5.37 -15.71 2.05
N TRP A 2 -4.30 -15.20 2.68
CA TRP A 2 -4.29 -14.75 4.09
C TRP A 2 -5.48 -13.87 4.53
N ARG A 3 -5.92 -12.89 3.72
CA ARG A 3 -7.03 -11.98 4.05
C ARG A 3 -8.34 -12.73 4.33
N LYS A 4 -8.63 -13.81 3.59
CA LYS A 4 -9.85 -14.61 3.77
C LYS A 4 -9.69 -15.64 4.89
N GLU A 5 -8.56 -16.35 4.88
CA GLU A 5 -8.36 -17.54 5.72
C GLU A 5 -7.91 -17.23 7.15
N VAL A 6 -7.27 -16.07 7.37
CA VAL A 6 -6.72 -15.69 8.68
C VAL A 6 -7.48 -14.50 9.25
N LEU A 7 -7.44 -13.34 8.58
CA LEU A 7 -8.16 -12.17 9.08
C LEU A 7 -9.68 -12.35 8.94
N GLY A 8 -10.14 -12.91 7.82
CA GLY A 8 -11.56 -13.04 7.52
C GLY A 8 -12.34 -14.03 8.38
N THR A 9 -11.66 -14.90 9.13
CA THR A 9 -12.30 -15.86 10.04
C THR A 9 -12.50 -15.30 11.45
N MET A 10 -12.02 -14.08 11.71
CA MET A 10 -12.12 -13.43 13.02
C MET A 10 -13.53 -12.92 13.28
N ASN A 11 -14.04 -13.17 14.49
CA ASN A 11 -15.39 -12.78 14.89
C ASN A 11 -15.41 -11.36 15.45
N SER A 12 -15.25 -10.37 14.58
CA SER A 12 -15.37 -8.95 14.93
C SER A 12 -16.30 -8.23 13.97
N THR A 13 -17.00 -7.19 14.46
CA THR A 13 -17.90 -6.37 13.64
C THR A 13 -17.17 -5.78 12.42
N ILE A 14 -15.92 -5.37 12.60
CA ILE A 14 -15.09 -4.79 11.54
C ILE A 14 -14.72 -5.85 10.50
N THR A 15 -14.26 -7.03 10.92
CA THR A 15 -13.94 -8.12 10.01
C THR A 15 -15.17 -8.58 9.22
N ASN A 16 -16.32 -8.69 9.88
CA ASN A 16 -17.60 -9.03 9.23
C ASN A 16 -17.99 -8.00 8.17
N PHE A 17 -17.86 -6.71 8.48
CA PHE A 17 -18.07 -5.64 7.51
C PHE A 17 -17.12 -5.76 6.32
N LEU A 18 -15.81 -5.91 6.57
CA LEU A 18 -14.82 -6.02 5.50
C LEU A 18 -15.06 -7.25 4.63
N ASN A 19 -15.47 -8.38 5.21
CA ASN A 19 -15.81 -9.59 4.46
C ASN A 19 -17.00 -9.36 3.50
N LEU A 20 -18.00 -8.58 3.91
CA LEU A 20 -19.13 -8.21 3.05
C LEU A 20 -18.71 -7.23 1.96
N ALA A 21 -17.98 -6.18 2.32
CA ALA A 21 -17.52 -5.14 1.40
C ALA A 21 -16.57 -5.69 0.32
N GLU A 22 -15.66 -6.57 0.71
CA GLU A 22 -14.63 -7.10 -0.19
C GLU A 22 -15.04 -8.43 -0.87
N ARG A 23 -16.28 -8.92 -0.65
CA ARG A 23 -16.73 -10.25 -1.12
C ARG A 23 -16.51 -10.47 -2.61
N LYS A 24 -16.95 -9.52 -3.44
CA LYS A 24 -16.77 -9.59 -4.92
C LYS A 24 -15.33 -9.34 -5.32
N ALA A 25 -14.68 -8.34 -4.70
CA ALA A 25 -13.31 -7.93 -5.03
C ALA A 25 -12.29 -9.05 -4.75
N LEU A 26 -12.50 -9.84 -3.70
CA LEU A 26 -11.62 -10.94 -3.33
C LEU A 26 -12.00 -12.27 -3.95
N ALA A 27 -13.19 -12.42 -4.56
CA ALA A 27 -13.65 -13.69 -5.12
C ALA A 27 -12.62 -14.30 -6.08
N ASN A 28 -12.08 -13.49 -6.98
CA ASN A 28 -11.17 -13.92 -8.05
C ASN A 28 -9.70 -13.49 -7.81
N ARG A 29 -9.33 -13.09 -6.59
CA ARG A 29 -7.98 -12.60 -6.28
C ARG A 29 -7.23 -13.56 -5.37
N THR A 30 -6.04 -13.97 -5.81
CA THR A 30 -5.11 -14.81 -5.05
C THR A 30 -4.28 -14.00 -4.04
N SER A 31 -3.98 -12.74 -4.38
CA SER A 31 -3.29 -11.78 -3.51
C SER A 31 -4.26 -10.72 -2.96
N TRP A 32 -3.89 -10.07 -1.85
CA TRP A 32 -4.64 -8.92 -1.30
C TRP A 32 -3.89 -7.63 -1.62
N PRO A 33 -4.17 -6.98 -2.77
CA PRO A 33 -3.51 -5.75 -3.17
C PRO A 33 -4.25 -4.55 -2.57
N SER A 34 -4.22 -4.39 -1.25
CA SER A 34 -4.79 -3.19 -0.63
C SER A 34 -3.73 -2.11 -0.54
N ALA A 35 -3.66 -1.28 -1.59
CA ALA A 35 -2.75 -0.14 -1.65
C ALA A 35 -3.06 0.88 -0.55
N ASP A 36 -4.35 1.16 -0.32
CA ASP A 36 -4.79 2.12 0.70
C ASP A 36 -4.48 1.65 2.12
N VAL A 37 -4.62 0.35 2.40
CA VAL A 37 -4.22 -0.23 3.69
C VAL A 37 -2.72 -0.08 3.89
N LYS A 38 -1.92 -0.31 2.84
CA LYS A 38 -0.45 -0.15 2.92
C LYS A 38 -0.07 1.32 3.13
N ALA A 39 -0.69 2.25 2.40
CA ALA A 39 -0.46 3.68 2.55
C ALA A 39 -0.80 4.15 3.98
N THR A 40 -2.00 3.78 4.46
CA THR A 40 -2.45 4.09 5.82
C THR A 40 -1.52 3.48 6.87
N ALA A 41 -1.12 2.22 6.70
CA ALA A 41 -0.21 1.56 7.64
C ALA A 41 1.14 2.26 7.72
N VAL A 42 1.71 2.70 6.60
CA VAL A 42 2.97 3.45 6.60
C VAL A 42 2.82 4.82 7.24
N MET A 43 1.70 5.50 7.06
CA MET A 43 1.43 6.79 7.71
C MET A 43 1.34 6.63 9.24
N LEU A 44 0.72 5.56 9.72
CA LEU A 44 0.56 5.29 11.16
C LEU A 44 1.83 4.70 11.80
N TRP A 45 2.55 3.86 11.06
CA TRP A 45 3.72 3.11 11.52
C TRP A 45 4.86 3.23 10.50
N PRO A 46 5.60 4.35 10.49
CA PRO A 46 6.66 4.59 9.51
C PRO A 46 7.79 3.54 9.54
N TYR A 47 8.00 2.88 10.68
CA TYR A 47 9.00 1.80 10.84
C TYR A 47 8.73 0.58 9.93
N LEU A 48 7.54 0.47 9.34
CA LEU A 48 7.20 -0.57 8.37
C LEU A 48 7.93 -0.40 7.03
N ILE A 49 8.46 0.79 6.72
CA ILE A 49 9.22 1.05 5.48
C ILE A 49 10.60 0.39 5.63
N THR A 50 10.86 -0.66 4.83
CA THR A 50 12.15 -1.36 4.84
C THR A 50 13.09 -0.89 3.74
N LYS A 51 12.55 -0.22 2.71
CA LYS A 51 13.35 0.43 1.66
C LYS A 51 12.55 1.59 1.06
N SER A 52 13.18 2.76 1.00
CA SER A 52 12.67 3.93 0.29
C SER A 52 13.79 4.65 -0.47
N ILE A 53 13.40 5.58 -1.33
CA ILE A 53 14.30 6.53 -1.97
C ILE A 53 13.69 7.93 -1.91
N VAL A 54 14.52 8.94 -1.64
CA VAL A 54 14.12 10.34 -1.70
C VAL A 54 14.63 10.93 -3.01
N THR A 55 13.72 11.34 -3.89
CA THR A 55 14.03 11.85 -5.24
C THR A 55 13.04 12.92 -5.70
N ASN A 56 13.28 13.51 -6.87
CA ASN A 56 12.32 14.34 -7.55
C ASN A 56 11.34 13.48 -8.37
N ILE A 57 10.05 13.81 -8.26
CA ILE A 57 8.99 13.29 -9.11
C ILE A 57 8.29 14.47 -9.79
N THR A 58 8.03 14.34 -11.08
CA THR A 58 7.24 15.30 -11.85
C THR A 58 6.07 14.56 -12.52
N PRO A 59 4.80 14.91 -12.23
CA PRO A 59 3.65 14.34 -12.94
C PRO A 59 3.59 14.86 -14.38
N VAL A 60 3.11 14.01 -15.29
CA VAL A 60 2.87 14.38 -16.70
C VAL A 60 1.40 14.75 -16.85
N TYR A 61 1.14 15.97 -17.31
CA TYR A 61 -0.21 16.53 -17.38
C TYR A 61 -0.87 16.41 -18.76
N ASP A 62 -0.08 16.25 -19.82
CA ASP A 62 -0.55 16.30 -21.20
C ASP A 62 0.12 15.23 -22.10
N GLY A 63 -0.40 15.13 -23.33
CA GLY A 63 0.08 14.17 -24.33
C GLY A 63 -0.28 12.71 -24.03
N GLN A 64 0.32 11.79 -24.79
CA GLN A 64 0.04 10.35 -24.68
C GLN A 64 0.46 9.73 -23.33
N ALA A 65 1.33 10.40 -22.60
CA ALA A 65 1.83 9.95 -21.30
C ALA A 65 1.13 10.63 -20.11
N ALA A 66 0.05 11.38 -20.33
CA ALA A 66 -0.72 12.03 -19.27
C ALA A 66 -1.14 11.04 -18.19
N GLY A 67 -0.97 11.42 -16.91
CA GLY A 67 -1.24 10.57 -15.75
C GLY A 67 -0.07 9.69 -15.31
N SER A 68 1.05 9.69 -16.04
CA SER A 68 2.29 9.05 -15.61
C SER A 68 3.15 9.94 -14.68
N LEU A 69 4.17 9.33 -14.07
CA LEU A 69 5.14 10.01 -13.20
C LEU A 69 6.54 9.88 -13.79
N LEU A 70 7.24 11.00 -13.97
CA LEU A 70 8.67 11.03 -14.25
C LEU A 70 9.44 11.01 -12.93
N VAL A 71 10.27 10.00 -12.74
CA VAL A 71 11.05 9.81 -11.51
C VAL A 71 12.54 9.93 -11.82
N ASP A 72 13.22 10.85 -11.12
CA ASP A 72 14.66 11.06 -11.31
C ASP A 72 15.49 10.05 -10.50
N TYR A 73 15.48 8.78 -10.89
CA TYR A 73 16.24 7.73 -10.20
C TYR A 73 17.76 7.96 -10.19
N GLN A 74 18.28 8.73 -11.16
CA GLN A 74 19.71 8.96 -11.34
C GLN A 74 20.17 10.34 -10.84
N ASN A 75 19.27 11.17 -10.28
CA ASN A 75 19.52 12.56 -9.89
C ASN A 75 20.15 13.40 -11.02
N LYS A 76 19.70 13.21 -12.27
CA LYS A 76 20.25 13.86 -13.47
C LYS A 76 19.55 15.16 -13.84
N THR A 77 18.40 15.45 -13.26
CA THR A 77 17.59 16.63 -13.64
C THR A 77 17.97 17.90 -12.89
N SER A 78 18.88 17.81 -11.91
CA SER A 78 19.24 18.90 -10.98
C SER A 78 18.06 19.49 -10.20
N LYS A 79 16.87 18.86 -10.27
CA LYS A 79 15.69 19.30 -9.54
C LYS A 79 15.79 18.94 -8.07
N THR A 80 15.25 19.80 -7.21
CA THR A 80 15.14 19.53 -5.78
C THR A 80 14.27 18.30 -5.52
N LYS A 81 14.72 17.45 -4.60
CA LYS A 81 13.95 16.27 -4.17
C LYS A 81 12.65 16.73 -3.51
N ASN A 82 11.53 16.14 -3.89
CA ASN A 82 10.20 16.56 -3.42
C ASN A 82 9.35 15.40 -2.90
N SER A 83 9.84 14.15 -3.01
CA SER A 83 9.05 12.97 -2.67
C SER A 83 9.94 11.85 -2.12
N GLU A 84 9.37 11.08 -1.21
CA GLU A 84 9.90 9.79 -0.78
C GLU A 84 9.07 8.67 -1.42
N ILE A 85 9.73 7.79 -2.18
CA ILE A 85 9.10 6.63 -2.81
C ILE A 85 9.38 5.41 -1.94
N VAL A 86 8.31 4.84 -1.39
CA VAL A 86 8.36 3.56 -0.66
C VAL A 86 8.51 2.42 -1.66
N LEU A 87 9.64 1.71 -1.62
CA LEU A 87 9.96 0.59 -2.51
C LEU A 87 9.66 -0.77 -1.88
N LYS A 88 9.85 -0.90 -0.56
CA LYS A 88 9.57 -2.13 0.19
C LYS A 88 9.00 -1.80 1.57
N MET A 89 8.13 -2.69 2.05
CA MET A 89 7.52 -2.61 3.37
C MET A 89 7.49 -4.00 4.03
N ASP A 90 7.50 -4.02 5.36
CA ASP A 90 7.23 -5.23 6.13
C ASP A 90 5.74 -5.57 6.11
N PHE A 91 5.33 -6.32 5.09
CA PHE A 91 3.94 -6.76 4.96
C PHE A 91 3.55 -7.85 5.98
N LYS A 92 4.53 -8.52 6.62
CA LYS A 92 4.25 -9.50 7.68
C LYS A 92 3.81 -8.76 8.94
N GLU A 93 4.49 -7.68 9.29
CA GLU A 93 4.13 -6.85 10.44
C GLU A 93 2.76 -6.18 10.25
N ILE A 94 2.46 -5.66 9.05
CA ILE A 94 1.12 -5.10 8.74
C ILE A 94 0.01 -6.12 9.04
N LYS A 95 0.21 -7.38 8.63
CA LYS A 95 -0.75 -8.46 8.89
C LYS A 95 -0.94 -8.70 10.39
N GLN A 96 0.14 -8.68 11.17
CA GLN A 96 0.08 -8.85 12.62
C GLN A 96 -0.63 -7.68 13.30
N LEU A 97 -0.40 -6.45 12.85
CA LEU A 97 -1.12 -5.27 13.34
C LEU A 97 -2.61 -5.37 13.06
N LEU A 98 -3.02 -5.76 11.85
CA LEU A 98 -4.44 -5.95 11.52
C LEU A 98 -5.11 -7.03 12.37
N ILE A 99 -4.42 -8.15 12.61
CA ILE A 99 -4.88 -9.19 13.53
C ILE A 99 -5.03 -8.62 14.95
N ARG A 100 -4.05 -7.84 15.43
CA ARG A 100 -4.07 -7.28 16.78
C ARG A 100 -5.23 -6.31 17.01
N TYR A 101 -5.61 -5.52 16.00
CA TYR A 101 -6.67 -4.51 16.13
C TYR A 101 -8.07 -5.01 15.75
N TYR A 102 -8.17 -5.99 14.86
CA TYR A 102 -9.45 -6.43 14.29
C TYR A 102 -9.75 -7.92 14.49
N GLY A 103 -8.81 -8.68 15.05
CA GLY A 103 -8.99 -10.06 15.51
C GLY A 103 -9.56 -10.12 16.91
#